data_AF-A0A5P0ZGP7-F1
#
_entry.id   AF-A0A5P0ZGP7-F1
#
_cell.length_a   1.000
_cell.length_b   1.000
_cell.length_c   1.000
_cell.angle_alpha   90.00
_cell.angle_beta   90.00
_cell.angle_gamma   90.00
#
_symmetry.space_group_name_H-M   'P 1'
#
loop_
_entity.id
_entity.type
_entity.pdbx_description
1 polymer ?
#
loop_
_entity_poly.entity_id
_entity_poly.type
_entity_poly.pdbx_seq_one_letter_code
_entity_poly.pdbx_strand_id
1 'polypeptide(L)' 'MRSLGLTAIITIISHLLFIWLSYNALQAIDWRKIYNKSNPKMLQLLVALVSIALGYTVSSFVLSLISVSQNLTLLF' A
#
# COMPACT_ATOMS: atom_id res chain seq x y z
N MET A 1 -22.96 10.60 -12.01
CA MET A 1 -22.81 9.13 -12.09
C MET A 1 -21.57 8.65 -12.84
N ARG A 2 -21.08 9.31 -13.90
CA ARG A 2 -19.83 8.89 -14.61
C ARG A 2 -18.53 9.16 -13.82
N SER A 3 -18.51 10.12 -12.90
CA SER A 3 -17.33 10.45 -12.09
C SER A 3 -16.98 9.39 -11.04
N LEU A 4 -17.99 8.73 -10.44
CA LEU A 4 -17.78 7.73 -9.38
C LEU A 4 -17.01 6.50 -9.85
N GLY A 5 -17.25 6.05 -11.09
CA GLY A 5 -16.55 4.90 -11.67
C GLY A 5 -15.07 5.18 -11.89
N LEU A 6 -14.72 6.37 -12.40
CA LEU A 6 -13.33 6.77 -12.61
C LEU A 6 -12.57 6.91 -11.29
N THR A 7 -13.18 7.54 -10.28
CA THR A 7 -12.54 7.65 -8.96
C THR A 7 -12.31 6.28 -8.33
N ALA A 8 -13.26 5.35 -8.41
CA ALA A 8 -13.11 4.00 -7.89
C ALA A 8 -11.98 3.23 -8.60
N ILE A 9 -11.86 3.35 -9.92
CA ILE A 9 -10.77 2.72 -10.69
C ILE A 9 -9.41 3.29 -10.26
N ILE A 10 -9.31 4.61 -10.10
CA ILE A 10 -8.08 5.29 -9.65
C ILE A 10 -7.70 4.82 -8.23
N THR A 11 -8.68 4.68 -7.34
CA THR A 11 -8.47 4.17 -5.98
C THR A 11 -7.92 2.75 -5.98
N ILE A 12 -8.51 1.85 -6.78
CA ILE A 12 -8.06 0.46 -6.89
C ILE A 12 -6.63 0.38 -7.46
N ILE A 13 -6.34 1.15 -8.52
CA ILE A 13 -5.00 1.20 -9.12
C ILE A 13 -3.98 1.75 -8.13
N SER A 14 -4.33 2.79 -7.36
CA SER A 14 -3.46 3.34 -6.31
C SER A 14 -3.14 2.29 -5.25
N HIS A 15 -4.15 1.56 -4.77
CA HIS A 15 -3.94 0.48 -3.80
C HIS A 15 -3.00 -0.59 -4.34
N LEU A 16 -3.21 -1.06 -5.57
CA LEU A 16 -2.35 -2.06 -6.22
C LEU A 16 -0.91 -1.57 -6.39
N LEU A 17 -0.70 -0.32 -6.81
CA LEU A 17 0.62 0.27 -6.94
C LEU A 17 1.35 0.37 -5.60
N PHE A 18 0.67 0.79 -4.54
CA PHE A 18 1.28 0.91 -3.20
C PHE A 18 1.56 -0.45 -2.55
N ILE A 19 0.72 -1.45 -2.80
CA ILE A 19 0.99 -2.84 -2.37
C ILE A 19 2.24 -3.37 -3.08
N TRP A 20 2.37 -3.14 -4.39
CA TRP A 20 3.55 -3.54 -5.14
C TRP A 20 4.82 -2.82 -4.68
N LEU A 21 4.71 -1.51 -4.39
CA LEU A 21 5.83 -0.72 -3.86
C LEU A 21 6.26 -1.19 -2.46
N SER A 22 5.29 -1.49 -1.59
CA SER A 22 5.57 -2.06 -0.26
C SER A 22 6.23 -3.43 -0.37
N TYR A 23 5.83 -4.24 -1.34
CA TYR A 23 6.40 -5.57 -1.55
C TYR A 23 7.87 -5.49 -1.99
N ASN A 24 8.19 -4.53 -2.86
CA ASN A 24 9.57 -4.24 -3.26
C ASN A 24 10.40 -3.71 -2.08
N ALA A 25 9.84 -2.80 -1.27
CA ALA A 25 10.52 -2.28 -0.08
C ALA A 25 10.82 -3.38 0.95
N LEU A 26 9.88 -4.31 1.15
CA LEU A 26 10.08 -5.46 2.02
C LEU A 26 11.09 -6.46 1.43
N GLN A 27 11.14 -6.66 0.12
CA GLN A 27 12.18 -7.50 -0.49
C GLN A 27 13.59 -6.93 -0.32
N ALA A 28 13.74 -5.60 -0.23
CA ALA A 28 15.04 -4.97 0.01
C ALA A 28 15.59 -5.18 1.43
N ILE A 29 14.74 -5.62 2.38
CA ILE A 29 15.18 -5.98 3.73
C ILE A 29 15.89 -7.33 3.70
N ASP A 30 17.08 -7.36 4.29
CA ASP A 30 17.90 -8.55 4.38
C ASP A 30 17.34 -9.51 5.44
N TRP A 31 16.33 -10.29 5.05
CA TRP A 31 15.58 -11.17 5.97
C TRP A 31 16.45 -12.21 6.69
N ARG A 32 17.66 -12.49 6.16
CA ARG A 32 18.67 -13.33 6.81
C ARG A 32 19.12 -12.81 8.16
N LYS A 33 19.06 -11.49 8.41
CA LYS A 33 19.37 -10.88 9.72
C LYS A 33 18.25 -11.01 10.74
N ILE A 34 17.00 -11.13 10.29
CA ILE A 34 15.82 -11.08 11.16
C ILE A 34 15.32 -12.50 11.49
N TYR A 35 15.47 -13.45 10.56
CA TYR A 35 14.94 -14.80 10.71
C TYR A 35 16.01 -15.87 10.45
N ASN A 36 16.61 -16.38 11.52
CA ASN A 36 17.62 -17.45 11.48
C ASN A 36 17.02 -18.87 11.41
N LYS A 37 15.71 -19.01 11.23
CA LYS A 37 15.01 -20.33 11.19
C LYS A 37 14.72 -20.76 9.75
N SER A 38 14.95 -22.05 9.49
CA SER A 38 14.91 -22.68 8.15
C SER A 38 13.48 -22.92 7.60
N ASN A 39 12.58 -21.94 7.73
CA ASN A 39 11.22 -22.03 7.17
C ASN A 39 10.94 -20.87 6.19
N PRO A 40 11.57 -20.88 5.00
CA PRO A 40 11.45 -19.78 4.03
C PRO A 40 10.00 -19.54 3.56
N LYS A 41 9.15 -20.58 3.55
CA LYS A 41 7.74 -20.46 3.14
C LYS A 41 6.91 -19.60 4.10
N MET A 42 7.10 -19.76 5.41
CA MET A 42 6.32 -19.01 6.41
C MET A 42 6.76 -17.54 6.46
N LEU A 43 8.06 -17.29 6.26
CA LEU A 43 8.60 -15.96 6.13
C LEU A 43 8.03 -15.23 4.90
N GLN A 44 8.01 -15.87 3.73
CA GLN A 44 7.41 -15.30 2.52
C GLN A 44 5.93 -14.96 2.70
N LEU A 45 5.15 -15.82 3.38
CA LEU A 45 3.75 -15.55 3.69
C LEU A 45 3.58 -14.34 4.61
N LEU A 46 4.42 -14.22 5.64
CA LEU A 46 4.43 -13.08 6.54
C LEU A 46 4.76 -11.78 5.78
N VAL A 47 5.79 -11.81 4.94
CA VAL A 47 6.20 -10.67 4.10
C VAL A 47 5.06 -10.24 3.18
N ALA A 48 4.36 -11.18 2.55
CA ALA A 48 3.22 -10.87 1.70
C ALA A 48 2.08 -10.20 2.49
N LEU A 49 1.72 -10.75 3.66
CA LEU A 49 0.68 -10.17 4.52
C LEU A 49 1.04 -8.77 5.00
N VAL A 50 2.28 -8.57 5.46
CA VAL A 50 2.77 -7.25 5.92
C VAL A 50 2.81 -6.26 4.76
N SER A 51 3.22 -6.70 3.58
CA SER A 51 3.21 -5.85 2.38
C SER A 51 1.81 -5.41 1.98
N ILE A 52 0.81 -6.28 2.10
CA ILE A 52 -0.59 -5.93 1.80
C ILE A 52 -1.10 -4.92 2.83
N ALA A 53 -0.85 -5.16 4.12
CA ALA A 53 -1.26 -4.26 5.19
C ALA A 53 -0.61 -2.87 5.04
N LEU A 54 0.71 -2.80 4.85
CA LEU A 54 1.43 -1.55 4.65
C LEU A 54 1.01 -0.84 3.36
N GLY A 55 0.91 -1.57 2.25
CA GLY A 55 0.50 -0.98 0.97
C GLY A 55 -0.89 -0.38 1.03
N TYR A 56 -1.83 -1.05 1.70
CA TYR A 56 -3.16 -0.53 1.96
C TYR A 56 -3.13 0.74 2.82
N THR A 57 -2.38 0.72 3.94
CA THR A 57 -2.26 1.90 4.82
C THR A 57 -1.67 3.10 4.10
N VAL A 58 -0.60 2.92 3.32
CA VAL A 58 0.04 4.03 2.58
C VAL A 58 -0.88 4.56 1.48
N SER A 59 -1.56 3.70 0.72
CA SER A 59 -2.51 4.16 -0.30
C SER A 59 -3.70 4.90 0.31
N SER A 60 -4.26 4.37 1.40
CA SER A 60 -5.36 5.02 2.13
C SER A 60 -4.95 6.38 2.68
N PHE A 61 -3.74 6.49 3.23
CA PHE A 61 -3.17 7.76 3.70
C PHE A 61 -3.05 8.78 2.57
N VAL A 62 -2.51 8.39 1.41
CA VAL A 62 -2.36 9.29 0.26
C VAL A 62 -3.70 9.75 -0.30
N LEU A 63 -4.68 8.84 -0.42
CA LEU A 63 -6.03 9.19 -0.87
C LEU A 63 -6.73 10.13 0.11
N SER A 64 -6.55 9.90 1.42
CA SER A 64 -7.05 10.80 2.46
C SER A 64 -6.42 12.18 2.36
N LEU A 65 -5.09 12.26 2.15
CA LEU A 65 -4.37 13.52 1.91
C LEU A 65 -4.91 14.28 0.69
N ILE A 66 -5.14 13.59 -0.42
CA ILE A 66 -5.72 14.21 -1.64
C ILE A 66 -7.12 14.75 -1.34
N SER A 67 -7.95 13.98 -0.63
CA SER A 67 -9.30 14.40 -0.25
C SER A 67 -9.28 15.61 0.68
N VAL A 68 -8.40 15.64 1.68
CA VAL A 68 -8.24 16.79 2.58
C VAL A 68 -7.75 18.02 1.82
N SER A 69 -6.79 17.85 0.91
CA SER A 69 -6.27 18.93 0.06
C SER A 69 -7.37 19.57 -0.81
N GLN A 70 -8.25 18.75 -1.40
CA GLN A 70 -9.41 19.24 -2.17
C GLN A 70 -10.40 20.03 -1.30
N ASN A 71 -10.66 19.57 -0.07
CA ASN A 71 -11.52 20.29 0.87
C ASN A 71 -10.89 21.62 1.32
N LEU A 72 -9.56 21.67 1.43
CA LEU A 72 -8.82 22.89 1.79
C LEU A 72 -8.93 23.96 0.70
N THR A 73 -8.87 23.57 -0.58
CA THR A 73 -9.09 24.49 -1.70
C THR A 73 -10.53 25.00 -1.77
N LEU A 74 -11.51 24.29 -1.23
CA LEU A 74 -12.91 24.75 -1.18
C LEU A 74 -13.17 25.80 -0.08
N LEU A 75 -12.23 25.98 0.86
CA LEU A 75 -12.33 26.97 1.95
C LEU A 75 -11.78 28.36 1.58
N PHE A 76 -11.07 28.50 0.45
CA PHE A 76 -10.47 29.75 -0.04
C PHE A 76 -11.10 30.17 -1.37
#